data_AF-A0A8H2VJ91-F1
#
_entry.id   AF-A0A8H2VJ91-F1
#
_cell.length_a   1.000
_cell.length_b   1.000
_cell.length_c   1.000
_cell.angle_alpha   90.00
_cell.angle_beta   90.00
_cell.angle_gamma   90.00
#
_symmetry.space_group_name_H-M   'P 1'
#
loop_
_entity.id
_entity.type
_entity.pdbx_description
1 polymer ?
#
loop_
_entity_poly.entity_id
_entity_poly.type
_entity_poly.pdbx_seq_one_letter_code
_entity_poly.pdbx_strand_id
1 'polypeptide(L)'
;MGNSMSASFAPECTELKKTYDSCFNEWYSEKFLKGKSVENECTKEWYAYIGCVNENLKKKSIQSALDDARKEAPFESGGELVNANANANANKK
;
A
#
# COMPACT_ATOMS: atom_id res chain seq x y z
N MET A 1 -16.81 -4.09 24.22
CA MET A 1 -16.51 -5.04 23.12
C MET A 1 -15.56 -4.33 22.14
N GLY A 2 -14.26 -4.65 22.27
CA GLY A 2 -13.28 -4.72 21.18
C GLY A 2 -13.02 -3.56 20.21
N ASN A 3 -12.83 -2.31 20.65
CA ASN A 3 -12.21 -1.28 19.79
C ASN A 3 -10.66 -1.29 19.93
N SER A 4 -10.02 -2.42 19.64
CA SER A 4 -8.54 -2.48 19.56
C SER A 4 -8.12 -2.20 18.12
N MET A 5 -7.85 -0.93 17.82
CA MET A 5 -7.24 -0.55 16.55
C MET A 5 -5.84 -1.16 16.46
N SER A 6 -5.49 -1.69 15.28
CA SER A 6 -4.22 -2.38 15.05
C SER A 6 -3.02 -1.44 15.24
N ALA A 7 -2.01 -1.92 15.96
CA ALA A 7 -0.75 -1.20 16.10
C ALA A 7 0.08 -1.26 14.80
N SER A 8 0.93 -0.25 14.59
CA SER A 8 1.98 -0.32 13.58
C SER A 8 3.17 -1.12 14.12
N PHE A 9 4.01 -1.70 13.25
CA PHE A 9 5.26 -2.33 13.68
C PHE A 9 6.25 -1.33 14.30
N ALA A 10 6.11 -0.05 13.93
CA ALA A 10 6.80 1.10 14.50
C ALA A 10 5.81 1.85 15.40
N PRO A 11 5.94 1.78 16.74
CA PRO A 11 4.97 2.34 17.68
C PRO A 11 4.66 3.82 17.43
N GLU A 12 5.66 4.61 17.04
CA GLU A 12 5.54 6.03 16.72
C GLU A 12 4.63 6.32 15.50
N CYS A 13 4.45 5.34 14.61
CA CYS A 13 3.55 5.48 13.45
C CYS A 13 2.11 5.04 13.77
N THR A 14 1.82 4.57 15.00
CA THR A 14 0.51 3.98 15.34
C THR A 14 -0.63 5.00 15.31
N GLU A 15 -0.43 6.22 15.81
CA GLU A 15 -1.48 7.24 15.77
C GLU A 15 -1.73 7.77 14.34
N LEU A 16 -0.67 7.86 13.53
CA LEU A 16 -0.79 8.19 12.11
C LEU A 16 -1.57 7.10 11.36
N LYS A 17 -1.29 5.83 11.66
CA LYS A 17 -2.03 4.68 11.12
C LYS A 17 -3.51 4.76 11.48
N LYS A 18 -3.86 4.99 12.74
CA LYS A 18 -5.26 5.10 13.18
C LYS A 18 -6.01 6.21 12.45
N THR A 19 -5.37 7.36 12.28
CA THR A 19 -5.95 8.51 11.57
C THR A 19 -6.21 8.17 10.10
N TYR A 20 -5.22 7.59 9.42
CA TYR A 20 -5.35 7.15 8.03
C TYR A 20 -6.41 6.05 7.87
N ASP A 21 -6.35 4.99 8.68
CA ASP A 21 -7.29 3.86 8.62
C ASP A 21 -8.73 4.33 8.85
N SER A 22 -8.96 5.29 9.74
CA SER A 22 -10.29 5.86 9.98
C SER A 22 -10.83 6.59 8.75
N CYS A 23 -10.00 7.44 8.11
CA CYS A 23 -10.37 8.10 6.85
C CYS A 23 -10.64 7.08 5.74
N PHE A 24 -9.74 6.11 5.57
CA PHE A 24 -9.87 5.08 4.55
C PHE A 24 -11.14 4.24 4.75
N ASN A 25 -11.46 3.81 5.96
CA ASN A 25 -12.63 2.98 6.24
C ASN A 25 -13.94 3.69 5.87
N GLU A 26 -14.03 5.00 6.16
CA GLU A 26 -15.18 5.83 5.76
C GLU A 26 -15.25 5.95 4.24
N TRP A 27 -14.15 6.36 3.60
CA TRP A 27 -14.08 6.50 2.14
C TRP A 27 -14.40 5.19 1.41
N TYR A 28 -13.84 4.08 1.88
CA TYR A 28 -14.01 2.76 1.27
C TYR A 28 -15.48 2.33 1.30
N SER A 29 -16.13 2.49 2.46
CA SER A 29 -17.53 2.09 2.66
C SER A 29 -18.52 3.03 1.97
N GLU A 30 -18.30 4.34 2.06
CA GLU A 30 -19.28 5.35 1.63
C GLU A 30 -19.10 5.83 0.19
N LYS A 31 -17.91 5.65 -0.38
CA LYS A 31 -17.55 6.14 -1.71
C LYS A 31 -17.14 5.03 -2.64
N PHE A 32 -16.06 4.30 -2.33
CA PHE A 32 -15.47 3.32 -3.24
C PHE A 32 -16.44 2.17 -3.54
N LEU A 33 -16.93 1.48 -2.51
CA LEU A 33 -17.86 0.35 -2.67
C LEU A 33 -19.22 0.76 -3.29
N LYS A 34 -19.58 2.04 -3.18
CA LYS A 34 -20.80 2.61 -3.77
C LYS A 34 -20.57 3.19 -5.17
N GLY A 35 -19.37 3.03 -5.74
CA GLY A 35 -19.01 3.52 -7.07
C GLY A 35 -19.01 5.05 -7.22
N LYS A 36 -18.87 5.80 -6.11
CA LYS A 36 -18.96 7.27 -6.10
C LYS A 36 -17.61 7.95 -6.28
N SER A 37 -16.51 7.27 -5.94
CA SER A 37 -15.16 7.83 -6.00
C SER A 37 -14.15 6.70 -6.15
N VAL A 38 -13.12 6.93 -6.96
CA VAL A 38 -11.91 6.10 -7.07
C VAL A 38 -10.64 6.87 -6.67
N GLU A 39 -10.80 8.15 -6.32
CA GLU A 39 -9.72 9.04 -5.95
C GLU A 39 -9.35 8.87 -4.48
N ASN A 40 -8.09 9.09 -4.15
CA ASN A 40 -7.63 9.06 -2.76
C ASN A 40 -8.01 10.37 -2.05
N GLU A 41 -9.10 10.33 -1.28
CA GLU A 41 -9.56 11.47 -0.47
C GLU A 41 -8.77 11.62 0.86
N CYS A 42 -7.93 10.65 1.21
CA CYS A 42 -7.16 10.56 2.45
C CYS A 42 -5.67 10.83 2.26
N THR A 43 -5.31 11.62 1.24
CA THR A 43 -3.90 11.84 0.82
C THR A 43 -3.03 12.41 1.93
N LYS A 44 -3.52 13.39 2.70
CA LYS A 44 -2.75 14.02 3.77
C LYS A 44 -2.39 13.02 4.87
N GLU A 45 -3.37 12.27 5.33
CA GLU A 45 -3.24 11.23 6.34
C GLU A 45 -2.34 10.10 5.85
N TRP A 46 -2.53 9.69 4.58
CA TRP A 46 -1.72 8.68 3.92
C TRP A 46 -0.24 9.07 3.88
N TYR A 47 0.09 10.26 3.38
CA TYR A 47 1.48 10.68 3.24
C TYR A 47 2.19 10.81 4.59
N ALA A 48 1.49 11.31 5.61
CA ALA A 48 2.04 11.34 6.97
C ALA A 48 2.33 9.93 7.49
N TYR A 49 1.38 9.01 7.36
CA TYR A 49 1.54 7.62 7.80
C TYR A 49 2.63 6.86 7.02
N ILE A 50 2.55 6.84 5.69
CA ILE A 50 3.47 6.06 4.85
C ILE A 50 4.90 6.62 4.92
N GLY A 51 5.08 7.92 5.14
CA GLY A 51 6.39 8.52 5.41
C GLY A 51 7.03 7.91 6.65
N CYS A 52 6.32 7.91 7.78
CA CYS A 52 6.79 7.30 9.04
C CYS A 52 7.11 5.80 8.88
N VAL A 53 6.24 5.06 8.18
CA VAL A 53 6.44 3.64 7.90
C VAL A 53 7.70 3.40 7.08
N ASN A 54 7.88 4.13 5.98
CA ASN A 54 9.01 3.93 5.08
C ASN A 54 10.35 4.27 5.75
N GLU A 55 10.40 5.30 6.59
CA GLU A 55 11.60 5.63 7.36
C GLU A 55 12.02 4.52 8.32
N ASN A 56 11.04 3.87 8.94
CA ASN A 56 11.30 2.79 9.89
C ASN A 56 11.48 1.43 9.22
N LEU A 57 10.88 1.22 8.05
CA LEU A 57 11.05 0.01 7.24
C LEU A 57 12.50 -0.12 6.75
N LYS A 58 13.15 1.00 6.40
CA LYS A 58 14.57 1.04 6.02
C LYS A 58 15.53 0.48 7.08
N LYS A 59 15.11 0.51 8.34
CA LYS A 59 15.90 0.01 9.48
C LYS A 59 15.67 -1.49 9.74
N LYS A 60 14.76 -2.13 9.00
CA LYS A 60 14.39 -3.54 9.17
C LYS A 60 15.04 -4.38 8.08
N SER A 61 15.61 -5.52 8.46
CA SER A 61 16.20 -6.49 7.53
C SER A 61 15.20 -7.09 6.54
N ILE A 62 13.89 -7.01 6.84
CA ILE A 62 12.82 -7.53 5.98
C ILE A 62 12.59 -6.69 4.71
N GLN A 63 13.17 -5.48 4.62
CA GLN A 63 12.89 -4.57 3.51
C GLN A 63 13.14 -5.21 2.14
N SER A 64 14.27 -5.89 1.95
CA SER A 64 14.59 -6.53 0.66
C SER A 64 13.56 -7.60 0.28
N ALA A 65 13.18 -8.46 1.22
CA ALA A 65 12.20 -9.51 0.98
C ALA A 65 10.81 -8.91 0.66
N LEU A 66 10.44 -7.83 1.34
CA LEU A 66 9.19 -7.12 1.06
C LEU A 66 9.22 -6.47 -0.34
N ASP A 67 10.34 -5.86 -0.72
CA ASP A 67 10.49 -5.22 -2.04
C ASP A 67 10.45 -6.24 -3.17
N ASP A 68 11.01 -7.43 -2.97
CA ASP A 68 10.93 -8.52 -3.94
C ASP A 68 9.49 -9.07 -4.04
N ALA A 69 8.84 -9.33 -2.91
CA ALA A 69 7.44 -9.76 -2.88
C ALA A 69 6.47 -8.75 -3.54
N ARG A 70 6.76 -7.44 -3.45
CA ARG A 70 5.95 -6.39 -4.09
C ARG A 70 6.09 -6.34 -5.62
N LYS A 71 7.16 -6.93 -6.18
CA LYS A 71 7.34 -7.07 -7.63
C LYS A 71 6.63 -8.32 -8.16
N GLU A 72 6.26 -9.24 -7.29
CA GLU A 72 5.51 -10.43 -7.67
C GLU A 72 4.07 -10.05 -8.01
N ALA A 73 3.53 -10.72 -9.02
CA ALA A 73 2.14 -10.65 -9.43
C ALA A 73 1.42 -11.94 -9.06
N PRO A 74 1.04 -12.11 -7.79
CA PRO A 74 0.50 -13.38 -7.29
C PRO A 74 -0.84 -13.74 -7.92
N PHE A 75 -1.52 -12.80 -8.58
CA PHE A 75 -2.74 -13.07 -9.34
C PHE A 75 -2.39 -13.31 -10.80
N GLU A 76 -2.75 -14.46 -11.34
CA GLU A 76 -2.50 -14.84 -12.73
C GLU A 76 -3.28 -13.93 -13.69
N SER A 77 -2.67 -12.78 -14.05
CA SER A 77 -3.13 -11.77 -15.02
C SER A 77 -4.32 -10.87 -14.64
N GLY A 78 -4.41 -10.48 -13.38
CA GLY A 78 -5.28 -9.36 -12.90
C GLY A 78 -4.58 -8.48 -11.86
N GLY A 79 -3.25 -8.55 -11.86
CA GLY A 79 -2.31 -7.87 -10.99
C GLY A 79 -0.88 -8.05 -11.52
N GLU A 80 -0.66 -7.78 -12.81
CA GLU A 80 0.49 -8.27 -13.60
C GLU A 80 1.84 -7.56 -13.38
N LEU A 81 2.87 -8.35 -13.08
CA LEU A 81 4.29 -8.03 -13.08
C LEU A 81 5.08 -9.35 -13.18
N VAL A 82 5.61 -9.67 -14.39
CA VAL A 82 7.04 -9.93 -14.65
C VAL A 82 7.29 -9.70 -16.17
N ASN A 83 8.08 -8.68 -16.53
CA ASN A 83 8.51 -8.32 -17.91
C ASN A 83 7.51 -7.65 -18.88
N ALA A 84 7.00 -6.46 -18.56
CA ALA A 84 6.20 -5.70 -19.52
C ALA A 84 6.97 -5.17 -20.76
N ASN A 85 8.32 -5.16 -20.80
CA ASN A 85 9.06 -4.58 -21.96
C ASN A 85 10.47 -5.14 -22.28
N ALA A 86 10.95 -6.23 -21.66
CA ALA A 86 12.36 -6.63 -21.85
C ALA A 86 12.66 -7.48 -23.11
N ASN A 87 11.66 -7.94 -23.88
CA ASN A 87 11.89 -8.80 -25.06
C ASN A 87 11.08 -8.44 -26.31
N ALA A 88 10.46 -7.25 -26.38
CA ALA A 88 9.74 -6.83 -27.60
C ALA A 88 10.65 -6.30 -28.73
N ASN A 89 11.95 -6.07 -28.49
CA ASN A 89 12.87 -5.50 -29.48
C ASN A 89 14.17 -6.30 -29.70
N ALA A 90 14.23 -7.57 -29.30
CA ALA A 90 15.40 -8.43 -29.57
C ALA A 90 15.33 -9.18 -30.92
N ASN A 91 14.27 -9.02 -31.71
CA ASN A 91 14.21 -9.62 -33.05
C ASN A 91 13.19 -8.94 -33.98
N LYS A 92 13.43 -7.67 -34.31
CA LYS A 92 12.87 -7.09 -35.54
C LYS A 92 14.00 -7.01 -36.57
N LYS A 93 14.06 -8.07 -37.37
CA LYS A 93 14.80 -8.17 -38.63
C LYS A 93 14.53 -6.97 -39.53
#